data_AF-M1JA19-F1
#
_entry.id   AF-M1JA19-F1
#
_cell.length_a   1.000
_cell.length_b   1.000
_cell.length_c   1.000
_cell.angle_alpha   90.00
_cell.angle_beta   90.00
_cell.angle_gamma   90.00
#
_symmetry.space_group_name_H-M   'P 1'
#
loop_
_entity.id
_entity.type
_entity.pdbx_description
1 polymer ?
#
loop_
_entity_poly.entity_id
_entity_poly.type
_entity_poly.pdbx_seq_one_letter_code
_entity_poly.pdbx_strand_id
1 'polypeptide(L)'
;MGDWRYVSLPPQDGYHMITSFVAVADYVNKNGKNTLMTFYARTPFINVGVHQEVWLEVDLECAKQNNITVVRRDIGGGTVVITPGEHDYFIVVRAEEVPRNPSQLYEKFLTPVVNVLKSYGLNANLRDQDIVVNGKKISGNGASTFGNAVVITGNILFQLDVDTMTRCIKVPSEKFRDKMAKDIRDWLTSLERELGYVPPREEIEKKLKDEFERSLGIKFEDSRLTREEIELWESLAKEKANEEWIYYKDNRHPDLHSERCVKISSSVAICHIDYKARKLLRITMRIVEKKVDEISISGDFFVMNPKNFLEKLEESLRGVEVNNINSVVRRIFETEKPVIFGFSENDLINAIQEILNKPEVQEVI
;
A
#
# COMPACT_ATOMS: atom_id res chain seq x y z
N MET A 1 -13.04 10.57 -31.64
CA MET A 1 -12.78 10.85 -30.22
C MET A 1 -13.25 9.65 -29.44
N GLY A 2 -12.44 9.13 -28.51
CA GLY A 2 -12.86 7.99 -27.71
C GLY A 2 -13.76 8.44 -26.57
N ASP A 3 -14.94 7.86 -26.46
CA ASP A 3 -15.83 8.11 -25.33
C ASP A 3 -15.31 7.37 -24.09
N TRP A 4 -15.03 8.10 -23.03
CA TRP A 4 -14.71 7.56 -21.72
C TRP A 4 -15.95 7.59 -20.83
N ARG A 5 -15.95 6.74 -19.81
CA ARG A 5 -16.96 6.74 -18.76
C ARG A 5 -16.49 7.59 -17.58
N TYR A 6 -17.36 8.44 -17.04
CA TYR A 6 -17.16 9.06 -15.74
C TYR A 6 -18.10 8.43 -14.72
N VAL A 7 -17.56 7.98 -13.59
CA VAL A 7 -18.32 7.35 -12.50
C VAL A 7 -17.98 8.06 -11.20
N SER A 8 -18.93 8.81 -10.62
CA SER A 8 -18.80 9.30 -9.25
C SER A 8 -19.59 8.39 -8.32
N LEU A 9 -18.95 7.91 -7.25
CA LEU A 9 -19.57 7.05 -6.24
C LEU A 9 -19.78 7.81 -4.92
N PRO A 10 -20.79 7.43 -4.12
CA PRO A 10 -20.92 7.93 -2.76
C PRO A 10 -19.72 7.49 -1.88
N PRO A 11 -19.58 8.04 -0.66
CA PRO A 11 -18.53 7.61 0.27
C PRO A 11 -18.54 6.10 0.50
N GLN A 12 -17.36 5.48 0.45
CA GLN A 12 -17.15 4.04 0.56
C GLN A 12 -16.46 3.65 1.87
N ASP A 13 -16.69 2.42 2.33
CA ASP A 13 -15.88 1.84 3.42
C ASP A 13 -14.54 1.32 2.90
N GLY A 14 -13.63 1.01 3.81
CA GLY A 14 -12.27 0.60 3.47
C GLY A 14 -12.19 -0.65 2.57
N TYR A 15 -13.08 -1.63 2.75
CA TYR A 15 -13.05 -2.88 1.97
C TYR A 15 -13.43 -2.63 0.50
N HIS A 16 -14.45 -1.79 0.31
CA HIS A 16 -14.88 -1.36 -1.01
C HIS A 16 -13.84 -0.46 -1.68
N MET A 17 -13.21 0.45 -0.93
CA MET A 17 -12.17 1.33 -1.49
C MET A 17 -10.99 0.54 -2.05
N ILE A 18 -10.46 -0.44 -1.30
CA ILE A 18 -9.28 -1.21 -1.74
C ILE A 18 -9.55 -2.19 -2.88
N THR A 19 -10.81 -2.44 -3.24
CA THR A 19 -11.20 -3.42 -4.28
C THR A 19 -11.86 -2.79 -5.51
N SER A 20 -12.37 -1.56 -5.40
CA SER A 20 -13.19 -0.91 -6.44
C SER A 20 -12.53 -0.81 -7.82
N PHE A 21 -11.21 -0.58 -7.88
CA PHE A 21 -10.50 -0.54 -9.17
C PHE A 21 -10.47 -1.90 -9.90
N VAL A 22 -10.58 -3.02 -9.19
CA VAL A 22 -10.52 -4.37 -9.78
C VAL A 22 -11.75 -4.62 -10.64
N ALA A 23 -12.93 -4.27 -10.14
CA ALA A 23 -14.18 -4.44 -10.89
C ALA A 23 -14.20 -3.60 -12.17
N VAL A 24 -13.76 -2.34 -12.08
CA VAL A 24 -13.66 -1.47 -13.25
C VAL A 24 -12.57 -1.95 -14.22
N ALA A 25 -11.46 -2.48 -13.72
CA ALA A 25 -10.41 -3.08 -14.56
C ALA A 25 -10.92 -4.33 -15.31
N ASP A 26 -11.73 -5.18 -14.68
CA ASP A 26 -12.39 -6.31 -15.34
C ASP A 26 -13.33 -5.85 -16.46
N TYR A 27 -14.13 -4.80 -16.22
CA TYR A 27 -14.98 -4.19 -17.25
C TYR A 27 -14.15 -3.68 -18.44
N VAL A 28 -13.06 -2.95 -18.20
CA VAL A 28 -12.17 -2.45 -19.27
C VAL A 28 -11.48 -3.61 -20.00
N ASN A 29 -11.08 -4.67 -19.30
CA ASN A 29 -10.52 -5.88 -19.90
C ASN A 29 -11.49 -6.58 -20.86
N LYS A 30 -12.79 -6.52 -20.58
CA LYS A 30 -13.87 -7.04 -21.43
C LYS A 30 -14.29 -6.07 -22.54
N ASN A 31 -13.37 -5.20 -22.99
CA ASN A 31 -13.57 -4.16 -23.99
C ASN A 31 -14.53 -3.03 -23.57
N GLY A 32 -14.70 -2.82 -22.26
CA GLY A 32 -15.40 -1.66 -21.73
C GLY A 32 -14.70 -0.34 -22.06
N LYS A 33 -15.43 0.78 -21.91
CA LYS A 33 -14.86 2.13 -22.05
C LYS A 33 -13.85 2.41 -20.94
N ASN A 34 -12.76 3.11 -21.27
CA ASN A 34 -11.86 3.67 -20.25
C ASN A 34 -12.69 4.50 -19.26
N THR A 35 -12.35 4.44 -17.98
CA THR A 35 -13.17 5.00 -16.91
C THR A 35 -12.33 5.90 -16.01
N LEU A 36 -12.83 7.11 -15.73
CA LEU A 36 -12.43 7.90 -14.57
C LEU A 36 -13.48 7.68 -13.47
N MET A 37 -13.06 7.14 -12.34
CA MET A 37 -13.92 6.91 -11.18
C MET A 37 -13.46 7.77 -10.00
N THR A 38 -14.38 8.48 -9.33
CA THR A 38 -14.08 9.33 -8.16
C THR A 38 -14.96 8.98 -6.96
N PHE A 39 -14.39 9.04 -5.76
CA PHE A 39 -15.08 8.76 -4.49
C PHE A 39 -14.21 9.21 -3.31
N TYR A 40 -14.57 8.83 -2.09
CA TYR A 40 -13.80 9.11 -0.88
C TYR A 40 -14.23 8.16 0.25
N ALA A 41 -13.45 8.14 1.33
CA ALA A 41 -13.75 7.35 2.51
C ALA A 41 -14.96 7.89 3.28
N ARG A 42 -15.88 7.00 3.67
CA ARG A 42 -17.00 7.30 4.55
C ARG A 42 -16.54 7.59 5.98
N THR A 43 -15.63 6.78 6.48
CA THR A 43 -15.02 6.88 7.81
C THR A 43 -13.53 6.56 7.68
N PRO A 44 -12.68 7.02 8.62
CA PRO A 44 -11.28 6.66 8.62
C PRO A 44 -11.07 5.14 8.72
N PHE A 45 -10.02 4.64 8.06
CA PHE A 45 -9.61 3.24 8.18
C PHE A 45 -8.10 3.10 7.99
N ILE A 46 -7.53 2.04 8.57
CA ILE A 46 -6.11 1.71 8.48
C ILE A 46 -5.94 0.68 7.36
N ASN A 47 -5.14 1.03 6.35
CA ASN A 47 -4.86 0.19 5.19
C ASN A 47 -3.44 -0.40 5.31
N VAL A 48 -3.37 -1.65 5.73
CA VAL A 48 -2.13 -2.41 5.94
C VAL A 48 -1.65 -3.01 4.62
N GLY A 49 -0.34 -2.93 4.36
CA GLY A 49 0.27 -3.52 3.17
C GLY A 49 0.27 -5.05 3.21
N VAL A 50 0.21 -5.69 2.05
CA VAL A 50 0.04 -7.15 1.96
C VAL A 50 1.12 -7.91 2.75
N HIS A 51 2.38 -7.46 2.71
CA HIS A 51 3.51 -8.14 3.37
C HIS A 51 3.75 -7.70 4.82
N GLN A 52 2.92 -6.84 5.41
CA GLN A 52 3.09 -6.39 6.80
C GLN A 52 2.30 -7.25 7.79
N GLU A 53 2.77 -7.35 9.02
CA GLU A 53 2.04 -8.00 10.11
C GLU A 53 1.20 -6.96 10.86
N VAL A 54 -0.10 -7.19 11.02
CA VAL A 54 -0.99 -6.21 11.65
C VAL A 54 -0.54 -5.89 13.08
N TRP A 55 -0.12 -6.92 13.83
CA TRP A 55 0.30 -6.76 15.23
C TRP A 55 1.56 -5.86 15.40
N LEU A 56 2.35 -5.68 14.35
CA LEU A 56 3.51 -4.76 14.32
C LEU A 56 3.15 -3.35 13.84
N GLU A 57 2.07 -3.19 13.06
CA GLU A 57 1.71 -1.93 12.42
C GLU A 57 0.62 -1.16 13.16
N VAL A 58 -0.28 -1.87 13.85
CA VAL A 58 -1.54 -1.32 14.33
C VAL A 58 -1.70 -1.55 15.83
N ASP A 59 -2.03 -0.48 16.55
CA ASP A 59 -2.60 -0.60 17.89
C ASP A 59 -4.07 -0.99 17.74
N LEU A 60 -4.32 -2.30 17.78
CA LEU A 60 -5.66 -2.88 17.58
C LEU A 60 -6.67 -2.45 18.65
N GLU A 61 -6.21 -2.22 19.88
CA GLU A 61 -7.09 -1.76 20.96
C GLU A 61 -7.50 -0.30 20.72
N CYS A 62 -6.54 0.56 20.36
CA CYS A 62 -6.84 1.92 19.90
C CYS A 62 -7.82 1.92 18.72
N ALA A 63 -7.56 1.10 17.70
CA ALA A 63 -8.39 1.05 16.49
C ALA A 63 -9.83 0.67 16.83
N LYS A 64 -10.01 -0.34 17.68
CA LYS A 64 -11.31 -0.78 18.19
C LYS A 64 -12.03 0.31 18.98
N GLN A 65 -11.34 0.96 19.92
CA GLN A 65 -11.93 2.03 20.75
C GLN A 65 -12.37 3.26 19.94
N ASN A 66 -11.69 3.55 18.83
CA ASN A 66 -11.99 4.68 17.96
C ASN A 66 -12.87 4.31 16.76
N ASN A 67 -13.38 3.06 16.69
CA ASN A 67 -14.15 2.54 15.56
C ASN A 67 -13.43 2.74 14.20
N ILE A 68 -12.12 2.54 14.17
CA ILE A 68 -11.30 2.61 12.96
C ILE A 68 -11.08 1.20 12.44
N THR A 69 -11.64 0.90 11.27
CA THR A 69 -11.51 -0.41 10.64
C THR A 69 -10.07 -0.65 10.17
N VAL A 70 -9.56 -1.86 10.39
CA VAL A 70 -8.30 -2.32 9.81
C VAL A 70 -8.62 -3.14 8.56
N VAL A 71 -8.04 -2.75 7.42
CA VAL A 71 -8.15 -3.46 6.16
C VAL A 71 -6.76 -3.80 5.64
N ARG A 72 -6.67 -4.83 4.81
CA ARG A 72 -5.43 -5.21 4.14
C ARG A 72 -5.61 -5.17 2.63
N ARG A 73 -4.71 -4.49 1.92
CA ARG A 73 -4.69 -4.46 0.45
C ARG A 73 -3.80 -5.55 -0.13
N ASP A 74 -3.98 -5.87 -1.41
CA ASP A 74 -3.23 -6.90 -2.14
C ASP A 74 -1.81 -6.49 -2.59
N ILE A 75 -1.43 -5.24 -2.35
CA ILE A 75 -0.14 -4.69 -2.78
C ILE A 75 0.75 -4.36 -1.58
N GLY A 76 2.06 -4.36 -1.84
CA GLY A 76 3.08 -3.95 -0.87
C GLY A 76 3.00 -2.47 -0.46
N GLY A 77 4.06 -1.99 0.17
CA GLY A 77 4.13 -0.64 0.75
C GLY A 77 3.69 -0.59 2.22
N GLY A 78 3.90 0.56 2.85
CA GLY A 78 3.65 0.73 4.28
C GLY A 78 2.17 0.86 4.63
N THR A 79 1.90 0.85 5.93
CA THR A 79 0.56 1.07 6.46
C THR A 79 0.22 2.55 6.35
N VAL A 80 -0.98 2.86 5.87
CA VAL A 80 -1.48 4.24 5.73
C VAL A 80 -2.87 4.32 6.34
N VAL A 81 -3.23 5.51 6.84
CA VAL A 81 -4.59 5.79 7.30
C VAL A 81 -5.26 6.67 6.26
N ILE A 82 -6.38 6.21 5.74
CA ILE A 82 -7.18 6.95 4.76
C ILE A 82 -8.33 7.62 5.50
N THR A 83 -8.57 8.90 5.23
CA THR A 83 -9.58 9.71 5.92
C THR A 83 -10.64 10.26 4.96
N PRO A 84 -11.82 10.67 5.46
CA PRO A 84 -12.81 11.42 4.67
C PRO A 84 -12.31 12.78 4.17
N GLY A 85 -11.14 13.24 4.63
CA GLY A 85 -10.48 14.47 4.16
C GLY A 85 -9.80 14.33 2.80
N GLU A 86 -9.93 13.18 2.14
CA GLU A 86 -9.31 12.89 0.84
C GLU A 86 -10.38 12.79 -0.25
N HIS A 87 -9.99 12.96 -1.51
CA HIS A 87 -10.82 12.65 -2.67
C HIS A 87 -10.05 11.74 -3.62
N ASP A 88 -10.45 10.48 -3.68
CA ASP A 88 -9.78 9.43 -4.42
C ASP A 88 -10.28 9.38 -5.85
N TYR A 89 -9.37 9.05 -6.77
CA TYR A 89 -9.67 8.78 -8.16
C TYR A 89 -8.95 7.54 -8.66
N PHE A 90 -9.62 6.81 -9.55
CA PHE A 90 -9.01 5.79 -10.39
C PHE A 90 -9.20 6.14 -11.86
N ILE A 91 -8.10 6.04 -12.60
CA ILE A 91 -8.05 6.18 -14.04
C ILE A 91 -7.78 4.77 -14.58
N VAL A 92 -8.80 4.14 -15.14
CA VAL A 92 -8.72 2.76 -15.65
C VAL A 92 -8.79 2.79 -17.16
N VAL A 93 -7.70 2.38 -17.80
CA VAL A 93 -7.47 2.53 -19.23
C VAL A 93 -6.95 1.24 -19.85
N ARG A 94 -7.23 1.04 -21.14
CA ARG A 94 -6.63 -0.07 -21.88
C ARG A 94 -5.10 0.07 -21.94
N ALA A 95 -4.41 -1.03 -21.69
CA ALA A 95 -2.94 -1.08 -21.61
C ALA A 95 -2.24 -0.71 -22.92
N GLU A 96 -2.91 -0.91 -24.06
CA GLU A 96 -2.39 -0.52 -25.39
C GLU A 96 -2.43 0.99 -25.65
N GLU A 97 -3.22 1.75 -24.87
CA GLU A 97 -3.42 3.20 -25.04
C GLU A 97 -2.49 4.05 -24.15
N VAL A 98 -1.68 3.38 -23.34
CA VAL A 98 -0.80 4.04 -22.37
C VAL A 98 0.68 3.92 -22.73
N PRO A 99 1.49 4.93 -22.38
CA PRO A 99 2.94 4.81 -22.47
C PRO A 99 3.45 3.64 -21.62
N ARG A 100 4.41 2.88 -22.16
CA ARG A 100 5.09 1.81 -21.39
C ARG A 100 6.04 2.36 -20.32
N ASN A 101 6.53 3.59 -20.50
CA ASN A 101 7.41 4.24 -19.54
C ASN A 101 6.57 4.81 -18.37
N PRO A 102 6.84 4.43 -17.10
CA PRO A 102 6.07 4.90 -15.96
C PRO A 102 6.05 6.43 -15.79
N SER A 103 7.16 7.13 -16.06
CA SER A 103 7.20 8.59 -15.94
C SER A 103 6.29 9.26 -16.98
N GLN A 104 6.28 8.76 -18.22
CA GLN A 104 5.37 9.24 -19.26
C GLN A 104 3.90 8.90 -18.97
N LEU A 105 3.66 7.75 -18.34
CA LEU A 105 2.32 7.36 -17.87
C LEU A 105 1.79 8.39 -16.86
N TYR A 106 2.57 8.67 -15.81
CA TYR A 106 2.19 9.64 -14.78
C TYR A 106 2.07 11.05 -15.35
N GLU A 107 3.01 11.49 -16.19
CA GLU A 107 2.93 12.79 -16.86
C GLU A 107 1.63 12.92 -17.66
N LYS A 108 1.27 11.93 -18.47
CA LYS A 108 0.04 11.95 -19.28
C LYS A 108 -1.22 12.01 -18.43
N PHE A 109 -1.34 11.16 -17.41
CA PHE A 109 -2.60 10.95 -16.70
C PHE A 109 -2.76 11.80 -15.42
N LEU A 110 -1.68 12.35 -14.86
CA LEU A 110 -1.73 13.23 -13.69
C LEU A 110 -1.65 14.71 -14.04
N THR A 111 -1.22 15.08 -15.26
CA THR A 111 -1.26 16.48 -15.73
C THR A 111 -2.64 17.11 -15.59
N PRO A 112 -3.77 16.44 -15.90
CA PRO A 112 -5.08 16.99 -15.62
C PRO A 112 -5.28 17.37 -14.15
N VAL A 113 -4.92 16.50 -13.22
CA VAL A 113 -5.05 16.77 -11.78
C VAL A 113 -4.18 17.97 -11.37
N VAL A 114 -2.95 18.06 -11.88
CA VAL A 114 -2.05 19.20 -11.68
C VAL A 114 -2.67 20.50 -12.17
N ASN A 115 -3.27 20.49 -13.37
CA ASN A 115 -3.86 21.69 -13.97
C ASN A 115 -5.12 22.15 -13.21
N VAL A 116 -5.93 21.23 -12.68
CA VAL A 116 -7.05 21.58 -11.80
C VAL A 116 -6.55 22.32 -10.57
N LEU A 117 -5.49 21.83 -9.91
CA LEU A 117 -4.88 22.52 -8.77
C LEU A 117 -4.35 23.91 -9.16
N LYS A 118 -3.67 24.03 -10.31
CA LYS A 118 -3.22 25.33 -10.84
C LYS A 118 -4.37 26.30 -11.10
N SER A 119 -5.55 25.80 -11.47
CA SER A 119 -6.74 26.65 -11.69
C SER A 119 -7.24 27.35 -10.42
N TYR A 120 -6.85 26.87 -9.23
CA TYR A 120 -7.08 27.53 -7.94
C TYR A 120 -5.95 28.50 -7.55
N GLY A 121 -5.00 28.77 -8.45
CA GLY A 121 -3.83 29.61 -8.17
C GLY A 121 -2.70 28.91 -7.42
N LEU A 122 -2.77 27.58 -7.25
CA LEU A 122 -1.75 26.81 -6.55
C LEU A 122 -0.53 26.53 -7.46
N ASN A 123 0.68 26.64 -6.90
CA ASN A 123 1.91 26.24 -7.57
C ASN A 123 2.09 24.71 -7.52
N ALA A 124 1.23 23.99 -8.25
CA ALA A 124 1.20 22.53 -8.31
C ALA A 124 2.12 21.98 -9.39
N ASN A 125 2.90 20.94 -9.10
CA ASN A 125 3.77 20.26 -10.07
C ASN A 125 3.84 18.76 -9.79
N LEU A 126 4.14 17.99 -10.82
CA LEU A 126 4.43 16.56 -10.68
C LEU A 126 5.86 16.36 -10.15
N ARG A 127 6.02 15.44 -9.19
CA ARG A 127 7.30 14.97 -8.67
C ARG A 127 7.27 13.44 -8.64
N ASP A 128 7.84 12.83 -9.66
CA ASP A 128 7.73 11.40 -9.95
C ASP A 128 6.25 10.96 -10.10
N GLN A 129 5.71 10.25 -9.11
CA GLN A 129 4.30 9.84 -9.05
C GLN A 129 3.46 10.70 -8.09
N ASP A 130 4.07 11.64 -7.37
CA ASP A 130 3.37 12.50 -6.41
C ASP A 130 3.06 13.86 -7.04
N ILE A 131 1.95 14.48 -6.63
CA ILE A 131 1.69 15.90 -6.95
C ILE A 131 2.02 16.72 -5.72
N VAL A 132 2.82 17.76 -5.92
CA VAL A 132 3.26 18.68 -4.87
C VAL A 132 2.75 20.09 -5.13
N VAL A 133 2.36 20.79 -4.06
CA VAL A 133 2.05 22.22 -4.05
C VAL A 133 3.06 22.88 -3.13
N ASN A 134 3.76 23.91 -3.60
CA ASN A 134 4.78 24.62 -2.82
C ASN A 134 5.84 23.68 -2.19
N GLY A 135 6.16 22.59 -2.90
CA GLY A 135 7.12 21.57 -2.47
C GLY A 135 6.59 20.52 -1.49
N LYS A 136 5.34 20.65 -1.01
CA LYS A 136 4.65 19.68 -0.13
C LYS A 136 3.69 18.81 -0.90
N LYS A 137 3.60 17.53 -0.56
CA LYS A 137 2.74 16.56 -1.25
C LYS A 137 1.26 16.80 -0.94
N ILE A 138 0.45 16.92 -1.99
CA ILE A 138 -1.03 17.04 -1.90
C ILE A 138 -1.75 15.81 -2.49
N SER A 139 -1.04 15.00 -3.28
CA SER A 139 -1.57 13.79 -3.92
C SER A 139 -0.50 12.71 -3.97
N GLY A 140 -0.84 11.50 -3.52
CA GLY A 140 -0.04 10.31 -3.77
C GLY A 140 -0.66 9.48 -4.88
N ASN A 141 0.17 9.00 -5.80
CA ASN A 141 -0.32 8.17 -6.90
C ASN A 141 0.49 6.89 -7.04
N GLY A 142 -0.13 5.92 -7.70
CA GLY A 142 0.49 4.67 -8.11
C GLY A 142 -0.16 4.14 -9.37
N ALA A 143 0.50 3.19 -10.02
CA ALA A 143 -0.03 2.51 -11.18
C ALA A 143 0.14 1.00 -11.06
N SER A 144 -0.78 0.24 -11.64
CA SER A 144 -0.74 -1.22 -11.67
C SER A 144 -1.43 -1.74 -12.93
N THR A 145 -0.97 -2.90 -13.43
CA THR A 145 -1.54 -3.54 -14.62
C THR A 145 -2.36 -4.75 -14.21
N PHE A 146 -3.59 -4.82 -14.71
CA PHE A 146 -4.55 -5.90 -14.50
C PHE A 146 -4.98 -6.46 -15.86
N GLY A 147 -4.33 -7.52 -16.32
CA GLY A 147 -4.57 -8.05 -17.66
C GLY A 147 -4.25 -7.02 -18.75
N ASN A 148 -5.26 -6.64 -19.53
CA ASN A 148 -5.19 -5.63 -20.58
C ASN A 148 -5.61 -4.22 -20.09
N ALA A 149 -5.79 -4.02 -18.79
CA ALA A 149 -6.09 -2.73 -18.19
C ALA A 149 -4.90 -2.21 -17.37
N VAL A 150 -4.69 -0.90 -17.39
CA VAL A 150 -3.80 -0.18 -16.49
C VAL A 150 -4.65 0.71 -15.61
N VAL A 151 -4.43 0.60 -14.30
CA VAL A 151 -5.08 1.41 -13.26
C VAL A 151 -4.05 2.40 -12.76
N ILE A 152 -4.35 3.69 -12.88
CA ILE A 152 -3.66 4.75 -12.14
C ILE A 152 -4.57 5.14 -10.98
N THR A 153 -4.06 5.01 -9.76
CA THR A 153 -4.74 5.42 -8.53
C THR A 153 -4.12 6.71 -8.02
N GLY A 154 -4.93 7.58 -7.46
CA GLY A 154 -4.45 8.68 -6.65
C GLY A 154 -5.54 9.34 -5.83
N ASN A 155 -5.13 10.34 -5.08
CA ASN A 155 -6.03 11.12 -4.23
C ASN A 155 -5.70 12.61 -4.33
N ILE A 156 -6.62 13.48 -3.90
CA ILE A 156 -6.34 14.88 -3.58
C ILE A 156 -6.66 15.06 -2.10
N LEU A 157 -5.69 15.55 -1.32
CA LEU A 157 -5.90 15.89 0.09
C LEU A 157 -6.71 17.19 0.19
N PHE A 158 -7.98 17.08 0.57
CA PHE A 158 -8.85 18.24 0.80
C PHE A 158 -8.57 18.82 2.18
N GLN A 159 -8.47 17.94 3.19
CA GLN A 159 -8.13 18.25 4.56
C GLN A 159 -7.09 17.26 5.07
N LEU A 160 -6.25 17.70 6.01
CA LEU A 160 -5.22 16.85 6.61
C LEU A 160 -5.46 16.66 8.11
N ASP A 161 -6.07 15.53 8.46
CA ASP A 161 -6.27 15.11 9.86
C ASP A 161 -5.11 14.21 10.33
N VAL A 162 -4.00 14.86 10.68
CA VAL A 162 -2.77 14.17 11.14
C VAL A 162 -2.99 13.40 12.44
N ASP A 163 -3.88 13.89 13.30
CA ASP A 163 -4.13 13.27 14.58
C ASP A 163 -4.79 11.91 14.34
N THR A 164 -5.83 11.84 13.50
CA THR A 164 -6.42 10.55 13.08
C THR A 164 -5.42 9.67 12.34
N MET A 165 -4.60 10.24 11.45
CA MET A 165 -3.62 9.47 10.66
C MET A 165 -2.53 8.80 11.50
N THR A 166 -2.24 9.30 12.69
CA THR A 166 -1.16 8.78 13.56
C THR A 166 -1.68 8.05 14.78
N ARG A 167 -2.95 8.21 15.15
CA ARG A 167 -3.53 7.78 16.43
C ARG A 167 -3.30 6.31 16.75
N CYS A 168 -3.67 5.42 15.83
CA CYS A 168 -3.68 3.97 16.06
C CYS A 168 -2.60 3.22 15.28
N ILE A 169 -1.62 3.93 14.73
CA ILE A 169 -0.41 3.30 14.21
C ILE A 169 0.46 2.88 15.41
N LYS A 170 0.91 1.62 15.43
CA LYS A 170 1.80 1.13 16.48
C LYS A 170 3.16 1.78 16.33
N VAL A 171 3.64 2.37 17.41
CA VAL A 171 4.92 3.09 17.44
C VAL A 171 5.66 2.79 18.75
N PRO A 172 7.00 2.89 18.79
CA PRO A 172 7.77 2.52 19.98
C PRO A 172 7.53 3.43 21.21
N SER A 173 7.04 4.65 20.99
CA SER A 173 6.76 5.63 22.06
C SER A 173 5.89 6.78 21.56
N GLU A 174 5.22 7.48 22.47
CA GLU A 174 4.47 8.70 22.14
C GLU A 174 5.37 9.80 21.56
N LYS A 175 6.62 9.93 22.01
CA LYS A 175 7.60 10.85 21.40
C LYS A 175 7.87 10.50 19.92
N PHE A 176 7.85 9.22 19.57
CA PHE A 176 7.95 8.80 18.17
C PHE A 176 6.69 9.16 17.38
N ARG A 177 5.50 9.02 18.00
CA ARG A 177 4.23 9.47 17.42
C ARG A 177 4.24 10.96 17.11
N ASP A 178 4.69 11.79 18.05
CA ASP A 178 4.81 13.24 17.87
C ASP A 178 5.73 13.60 16.71
N LYS A 179 6.87 12.90 16.61
CA LYS A 179 7.79 13.07 15.49
C LYS A 179 7.14 12.66 14.16
N MET A 180 6.46 11.52 14.12
CA MET A 180 5.73 11.07 12.93
C MET A 180 4.67 12.09 12.50
N ALA A 181 3.88 12.59 13.46
CA ALA A 181 2.87 13.61 13.20
C ALA A 181 3.50 14.90 12.66
N LYS A 182 4.65 15.32 13.22
CA LYS A 182 5.39 16.47 12.69
C LYS A 182 5.88 16.22 11.26
N ASP A 183 6.51 15.08 11.00
CA ASP A 183 7.05 14.73 9.67
C ASP A 183 5.91 14.71 8.61
N ILE A 184 4.72 14.22 8.98
CA ILE A 184 3.52 14.28 8.13
C ILE A 184 3.08 15.73 7.88
N ARG A 185 3.03 16.60 8.89
CA ARG A 185 2.66 18.02 8.73
C ARG A 185 3.65 18.80 7.88
N ASP A 186 4.93 18.44 7.96
CA ASP A 186 6.01 19.08 7.21
C ASP A 186 5.99 18.64 5.73
N TRP A 187 5.71 17.37 5.47
CA TRP A 187 5.72 16.80 4.11
C TRP A 187 4.40 16.98 3.34
N LEU A 188 3.26 16.82 4.01
CA LEU A 188 1.94 16.87 3.36
C LEU A 188 1.30 18.26 3.45
N THR A 189 0.48 18.57 2.46
CA THR A 189 -0.43 19.71 2.46
C THR A 189 -1.82 19.30 1.98
N SER A 190 -2.78 20.22 2.03
CA SER A 190 -4.15 20.00 1.60
C SER A 190 -4.74 21.25 0.97
N LEU A 191 -5.87 21.11 0.25
CA LEU A 191 -6.58 22.27 -0.30
C LEU A 191 -6.93 23.29 0.79
N GLU A 192 -7.40 22.82 1.95
CA GLU A 192 -7.69 23.68 3.10
C GLU A 192 -6.49 24.53 3.54
N ARG A 193 -5.30 23.93 3.61
CA ARG A 193 -4.08 24.62 4.05
C ARG A 193 -3.57 25.62 3.04
N GLU A 194 -3.66 25.29 1.75
CA GLU A 194 -3.14 26.13 0.67
C GLU A 194 -4.12 27.24 0.25
N LEU A 195 -5.44 27.01 0.39
CA LEU A 195 -6.49 27.95 -0.02
C LEU A 195 -7.16 28.68 1.15
N GLY A 196 -7.04 28.16 2.38
CA GLY A 196 -7.77 28.66 3.56
C GLY A 196 -9.22 28.19 3.65
N TYR A 197 -9.69 27.36 2.71
CA TYR A 197 -11.01 26.73 2.70
C TYR A 197 -10.97 25.41 1.92
N VAL A 198 -12.01 24.59 2.05
CA VAL A 198 -12.18 23.36 1.27
C VAL A 198 -13.17 23.63 0.13
N PRO A 199 -12.75 23.59 -1.15
CA PRO A 199 -13.68 23.67 -2.28
C PRO A 199 -14.71 22.53 -2.25
N PRO A 200 -15.96 22.76 -2.69
CA PRO A 200 -16.94 21.69 -2.83
C PRO A 200 -16.42 20.56 -3.73
N ARG A 201 -16.71 19.31 -3.36
CA ARG A 201 -16.25 18.13 -4.13
C ARG A 201 -16.77 18.16 -5.56
N GLU A 202 -18.03 18.55 -5.74
CA GLU A 202 -18.69 18.64 -7.03
C GLU A 202 -17.99 19.66 -7.96
N GLU A 203 -17.43 20.74 -7.39
CA GLU A 203 -16.66 21.72 -8.16
C GLU A 203 -15.34 21.11 -8.65
N ILE A 204 -14.63 20.39 -7.78
CA ILE A 204 -13.37 19.71 -8.11
C ILE A 204 -13.63 18.62 -9.15
N GLU A 205 -14.66 17.79 -8.96
CA GLU A 205 -15.08 16.75 -9.90
C GLU A 205 -15.39 17.32 -11.29
N LYS A 206 -16.15 18.43 -11.34
CA LYS A 206 -16.44 19.13 -12.60
C LYS A 206 -15.15 19.62 -13.28
N LYS A 207 -14.26 20.28 -12.55
CA LYS A 207 -12.98 20.78 -13.09
C LYS A 207 -12.10 19.62 -13.57
N LEU A 208 -12.07 18.49 -12.85
CA LEU A 208 -11.38 17.28 -13.27
C LEU A 208 -11.94 16.77 -14.60
N LYS A 209 -13.26 16.59 -14.71
CA LYS A 209 -13.88 16.18 -15.98
C LYS A 209 -13.48 17.09 -17.14
N ASP A 210 -13.68 18.40 -16.99
CA ASP A 210 -13.39 19.39 -18.03
C ASP A 210 -11.90 19.37 -18.45
N GLU A 211 -11.00 19.23 -17.48
CA GLU A 211 -9.56 19.19 -17.71
C GLU A 211 -9.10 17.89 -18.37
N PHE A 212 -9.63 16.74 -17.96
CA PHE A 212 -9.35 15.45 -18.60
C PHE A 212 -9.85 15.43 -20.04
N GLU A 213 -11.05 15.94 -20.31
CA GLU A 213 -11.57 16.08 -21.68
C GLU A 213 -10.64 16.92 -22.55
N ARG A 214 -10.23 18.09 -22.07
CA ARG A 214 -9.33 18.99 -22.80
C ARG A 214 -7.93 18.42 -22.99
N SER A 215 -7.32 17.89 -21.93
CA SER A 215 -5.92 17.45 -21.95
C SER A 215 -5.72 16.14 -22.71
N LEU A 216 -6.71 15.23 -22.68
CA LEU A 216 -6.62 13.94 -23.39
C LEU A 216 -7.37 13.93 -24.72
N GLY A 217 -8.15 14.96 -25.06
CA GLY A 217 -8.96 15.01 -26.27
C GLY A 217 -10.09 13.97 -26.29
N ILE A 218 -10.62 13.66 -25.11
CA ILE A 218 -11.67 12.65 -24.88
C ILE A 218 -13.00 13.33 -24.53
N LYS A 219 -14.09 12.56 -24.53
CA LYS A 219 -15.39 13.00 -24.03
C LYS A 219 -15.89 12.04 -22.96
N PHE A 220 -16.43 12.58 -21.87
CA PHE A 220 -17.03 11.76 -20.83
C PHE A 220 -18.51 11.55 -21.07
N GLU A 221 -18.94 10.31 -20.84
CA GLU A 221 -20.32 9.94 -20.61
C GLU A 221 -20.50 9.67 -19.12
N ASP A 222 -21.37 10.43 -18.46
CA ASP A 222 -21.77 10.16 -17.08
C ASP A 222 -22.48 8.82 -17.00
N SER A 223 -22.02 7.96 -16.09
CA SER A 223 -22.54 6.60 -15.99
C SER A 223 -22.49 6.08 -14.56
N ARG A 224 -22.99 4.86 -14.40
CA ARG A 224 -22.95 4.10 -13.15
C ARG A 224 -22.14 2.83 -13.39
N LEU A 225 -21.70 2.20 -12.29
CA LEU A 225 -21.20 0.84 -12.37
C LEU A 225 -22.31 -0.08 -12.91
N THR A 226 -21.92 -0.99 -13.80
CA THR A 226 -22.81 -2.03 -14.30
C THR A 226 -23.13 -3.02 -13.19
N ARG A 227 -24.17 -3.82 -13.39
CA ARG A 227 -24.55 -4.87 -12.43
C ARG A 227 -23.42 -5.87 -12.20
N GLU A 228 -22.71 -6.29 -13.25
CA GLU A 228 -21.58 -7.22 -13.15
C GLU A 228 -20.42 -6.62 -12.35
N GLU A 229 -20.12 -5.34 -12.56
CA GLU A 229 -19.10 -4.63 -11.78
C GLU A 229 -19.47 -4.57 -10.30
N ILE A 230 -20.73 -4.27 -9.97
CA ILE A 230 -21.22 -4.21 -8.58
C ILE A 230 -21.14 -5.61 -7.94
N GLU A 231 -21.63 -6.65 -8.62
CA GLU A 231 -21.61 -8.03 -8.10
C GLU A 231 -20.16 -8.51 -7.83
N LEU A 232 -19.22 -8.21 -8.74
CA LEU A 232 -17.80 -8.52 -8.54
C LEU A 232 -17.21 -7.70 -7.38
N TRP A 233 -17.49 -6.40 -7.33
CA TRP A 233 -16.97 -5.51 -6.30
C TRP A 233 -17.41 -5.92 -4.89
N GLU A 234 -18.70 -6.22 -4.71
CA GLU A 234 -19.26 -6.71 -3.44
C GLU A 234 -18.65 -8.05 -3.02
N SER A 235 -18.45 -8.97 -3.98
CA SER A 235 -17.80 -10.26 -3.71
C SER A 235 -16.36 -10.07 -3.23
N LEU A 236 -15.60 -9.18 -3.87
CA LEU A 236 -14.22 -8.86 -3.48
C LEU A 236 -14.19 -8.17 -2.12
N ALA A 237 -15.06 -7.19 -1.87
CA ALA A 237 -15.12 -6.50 -0.58
C ALA A 237 -15.43 -7.48 0.56
N LYS A 238 -16.35 -8.42 0.34
CA LYS A 238 -16.67 -9.49 1.29
C LYS A 238 -15.48 -10.40 1.56
N GLU A 239 -14.71 -10.78 0.53
CA GLU A 239 -13.47 -11.54 0.71
C GLU A 239 -12.47 -10.77 1.58
N LYS A 240 -12.27 -9.48 1.29
CA LYS A 240 -11.32 -8.62 2.03
C LYS A 240 -11.78 -8.27 3.45
N ALA A 241 -13.06 -8.44 3.75
CA ALA A 241 -13.61 -8.28 5.10
C ALA A 241 -13.40 -9.49 6.01
N ASN A 242 -12.98 -10.64 5.46
CA ASN A 242 -12.69 -11.82 6.28
C ASN A 242 -11.45 -11.59 7.15
N GLU A 243 -11.54 -11.94 8.43
CA GLU A 243 -10.41 -11.86 9.36
C GLU A 243 -9.21 -12.69 8.89
N GLU A 244 -9.45 -13.84 8.25
CA GLU A 244 -8.41 -14.66 7.64
C GLU A 244 -7.56 -13.89 6.64
N TRP A 245 -8.16 -12.96 5.89
CA TRP A 245 -7.44 -12.09 4.97
C TRP A 245 -6.73 -10.95 5.69
N ILE A 246 -7.44 -10.24 6.58
CA ILE A 246 -6.90 -9.09 7.32
C ILE A 246 -5.65 -9.50 8.10
N TYR A 247 -5.69 -10.66 8.74
CA TYR A 247 -4.61 -11.21 9.55
C TYR A 247 -3.84 -12.33 8.85
N TYR A 248 -3.92 -12.46 7.52
CA TYR A 248 -3.31 -13.62 6.83
C TYR A 248 -1.83 -13.79 7.17
N LYS A 249 -1.08 -12.67 7.21
CA LYS A 249 0.36 -12.67 7.47
C LYS A 249 0.66 -13.06 8.92
N ASP A 250 -0.09 -12.48 9.86
CA ASP A 250 -0.04 -12.79 11.29
C ASP A 250 -0.37 -14.28 11.54
N ASN A 251 -1.42 -14.80 10.89
CA ASN A 251 -1.89 -16.17 11.04
C ASN A 251 -0.97 -17.23 10.41
N ARG A 252 -0.02 -16.86 9.55
CA ARG A 252 1.00 -17.80 9.03
C ARG A 252 1.99 -18.22 10.11
N HIS A 253 2.25 -17.34 11.08
CA HIS A 253 3.24 -17.54 12.12
C HIS A 253 2.69 -17.15 13.51
N PRO A 254 1.62 -17.81 14.00
CA PRO A 254 0.88 -17.37 15.18
C PRO A 254 1.71 -17.41 16.47
N ASP A 255 2.77 -18.20 16.49
CA ASP A 255 3.67 -18.36 17.64
C ASP A 255 4.94 -17.48 17.55
N LEU A 256 5.12 -16.71 16.47
CA LEU A 256 6.26 -15.81 16.27
C LEU A 256 5.97 -14.36 16.66
N HIS A 257 5.63 -14.14 17.92
CA HIS A 257 5.40 -12.80 18.46
C HIS A 257 6.55 -12.37 19.39
N SER A 258 7.51 -11.63 18.84
CA SER A 258 8.56 -10.96 19.62
C SER A 258 9.00 -9.68 18.91
N GLU A 259 9.23 -8.61 19.67
CA GLU A 259 9.80 -7.35 19.16
C GLU A 259 11.32 -7.25 19.45
N ARG A 260 11.92 -8.30 20.00
CA ARG A 260 13.34 -8.35 20.38
C ARG A 260 13.91 -9.77 20.28
N CYS A 261 15.18 -9.92 20.65
CA CYS A 261 15.84 -11.22 20.75
C CYS A 261 15.80 -11.73 22.19
N VAL A 262 15.40 -12.98 22.35
CA VAL A 262 15.21 -13.65 23.64
C VAL A 262 15.67 -15.09 23.53
N LYS A 263 16.53 -15.50 24.46
CA LYS A 263 16.84 -16.91 24.69
C LYS A 263 15.76 -17.53 25.55
N ILE A 264 15.11 -18.57 25.05
CA ILE A 264 14.04 -19.29 25.77
C ILE A 264 14.65 -20.43 26.59
N SER A 265 15.62 -21.14 26.01
CA SER A 265 16.33 -22.24 26.67
C SER A 265 17.74 -22.38 26.11
N SER A 266 18.50 -23.38 26.56
CA SER A 266 19.81 -23.70 25.99
C SER A 266 19.77 -24.10 24.51
N SER A 267 18.60 -24.48 23.98
CA SER A 267 18.44 -24.94 22.60
C SER A 267 17.44 -24.12 21.80
N VAL A 268 16.84 -23.07 22.38
CA VAL A 268 15.78 -22.29 21.73
C VAL A 268 15.99 -20.79 21.91
N ALA A 269 15.97 -20.05 20.80
CA ALA A 269 15.93 -18.59 20.77
C ALA A 269 14.88 -18.08 19.79
N ILE A 270 14.24 -16.95 20.10
CA ILE A 270 13.42 -16.18 19.16
C ILE A 270 14.04 -14.80 19.02
N CYS A 271 14.16 -14.31 17.79
CA CYS A 271 14.79 -13.03 17.54
C CYS A 271 14.07 -12.27 16.44
N HIS A 272 13.81 -11.00 16.72
CA HIS A 272 13.20 -10.05 15.81
C HIS A 272 14.16 -8.91 15.52
N ILE A 273 14.23 -8.49 14.25
CA ILE A 273 14.94 -7.29 13.83
C ILE A 273 14.13 -6.47 12.83
N ASP A 274 14.34 -5.16 12.89
CA ASP A 274 14.01 -4.20 11.84
C ASP A 274 15.28 -3.90 11.03
N TYR A 275 15.34 -4.33 9.78
CA TYR A 275 16.46 -4.09 8.87
C TYR A 275 16.09 -3.05 7.81
N LYS A 276 16.81 -1.92 7.80
CA LYS A 276 16.58 -0.85 6.84
C LYS A 276 17.40 -1.07 5.55
N ALA A 277 16.77 -1.72 4.57
CA ALA A 277 17.24 -1.72 3.18
C ALA A 277 16.70 -0.46 2.46
N ARG A 278 16.39 -0.56 1.16
CA ARG A 278 15.65 0.51 0.45
C ARG A 278 14.26 0.73 1.07
N LYS A 279 13.64 -0.36 1.48
CA LYS A 279 12.40 -0.45 2.27
C LYS A 279 12.69 -1.20 3.56
N LEU A 280 11.79 -1.09 4.53
CA LEU A 280 11.88 -1.81 5.79
C LEU A 280 11.62 -3.31 5.54
N LEU A 281 12.60 -4.12 5.94
CA LEU A 281 12.52 -5.56 6.00
C LEU A 281 12.52 -5.95 7.47
N ARG A 282 11.52 -6.73 7.90
CA ARG A 282 11.43 -7.26 9.25
C ARG A 282 11.56 -8.77 9.20
N ILE A 283 12.32 -9.30 10.14
CA ILE A 283 12.51 -10.74 10.26
C ILE A 283 12.29 -11.12 11.71
N THR A 284 11.35 -12.04 11.93
CA THR A 284 11.19 -12.74 13.20
C THR A 284 11.54 -14.20 12.97
N MET A 285 12.53 -14.73 13.67
CA MET A 285 13.01 -16.09 13.48
C MET A 285 13.12 -16.83 14.81
N ARG A 286 12.56 -18.04 14.86
CA ARG A 286 12.75 -19.01 15.95
C ARG A 286 13.76 -20.06 15.53
N ILE A 287 14.78 -20.24 16.36
CA ILE A 287 15.85 -21.22 16.16
C ILE A 287 15.71 -22.28 17.24
N VAL A 288 15.72 -23.55 16.83
CA VAL A 288 15.70 -24.73 17.71
C VAL A 288 16.84 -25.65 17.28
N GLU A 289 17.71 -26.01 18.21
CA GLU A 289 18.82 -26.96 17.97
C GLU A 289 19.64 -26.64 16.70
N LYS A 290 20.08 -25.36 16.59
CA LYS A 290 20.88 -24.85 15.46
C LYS A 290 20.18 -24.88 14.09
N LYS A 291 18.86 -25.06 14.07
CA LYS A 291 18.03 -25.05 12.86
C LYS A 291 16.98 -23.96 12.95
N VAL A 292 16.61 -23.41 11.80
CA VAL A 292 15.45 -22.53 11.67
C VAL A 292 14.22 -23.38 11.90
N ASP A 293 13.54 -23.18 13.02
CA ASP A 293 12.27 -23.84 13.27
C ASP A 293 11.14 -23.09 12.54
N GLU A 294 11.18 -21.75 12.59
CA GLU A 294 10.22 -20.91 11.91
C GLU A 294 10.81 -19.52 11.61
N ILE A 295 10.40 -18.90 10.50
CA ILE A 295 10.82 -17.55 10.11
C ILE A 295 9.64 -16.84 9.45
N SER A 296 9.36 -15.62 9.92
CA SER A 296 8.45 -14.65 9.28
C SER A 296 9.29 -13.56 8.63
N ILE A 297 9.05 -13.32 7.34
CA ILE A 297 9.66 -12.23 6.56
C ILE A 297 8.55 -11.25 6.19
N SER A 298 8.56 -10.06 6.79
CA SER A 298 7.52 -9.05 6.63
C SER A 298 8.11 -7.66 6.37
N GLY A 299 7.30 -6.68 5.98
CA GLY A 299 7.79 -5.31 5.78
C GLY A 299 6.99 -4.48 4.77
N ASP A 300 7.50 -3.29 4.46
CA ASP A 300 6.84 -2.30 3.59
C ASP A 300 7.36 -2.32 2.14
N PHE A 301 8.00 -3.42 1.74
CA PHE A 301 8.49 -3.66 0.38
C PHE A 301 7.37 -4.16 -0.55
N PHE A 302 7.71 -4.36 -1.83
CA PHE A 302 6.81 -4.89 -2.84
C PHE A 302 7.41 -6.14 -3.48
N VAL A 303 6.64 -7.21 -3.55
CA VAL A 303 6.96 -8.40 -4.37
C VAL A 303 6.05 -8.40 -5.58
N MET A 304 6.61 -8.11 -6.75
CA MET A 304 5.84 -7.98 -7.99
C MET A 304 5.63 -9.34 -8.67
N ASN A 305 6.62 -10.23 -8.57
CA ASN A 305 6.56 -11.57 -9.14
C ASN A 305 7.62 -12.48 -8.49
N PRO A 306 7.35 -13.78 -8.26
CA PRO A 306 6.02 -14.39 -8.21
C PRO A 306 5.26 -13.94 -6.94
N LYS A 307 3.91 -13.94 -6.99
CA LYS A 307 3.05 -13.44 -5.88
C LYS A 307 3.33 -14.12 -4.54
N ASN A 308 3.59 -15.43 -4.54
CA ASN A 308 3.78 -16.23 -3.32
C ASN A 308 5.26 -16.49 -3.00
N PHE A 309 6.15 -15.57 -3.43
CA PHE A 309 7.58 -15.76 -3.27
C PHE A 309 8.00 -15.84 -1.79
N LEU A 310 7.46 -14.97 -0.93
CA LEU A 310 7.82 -14.94 0.49
C LEU A 310 7.40 -16.22 1.18
N GLU A 311 6.18 -16.67 0.92
CA GLU A 311 5.62 -17.88 1.52
C GLU A 311 6.49 -19.10 1.19
N LYS A 312 6.87 -19.25 -0.08
CA LYS A 312 7.81 -20.28 -0.52
C LYS A 312 9.18 -20.15 0.13
N LEU A 313 9.69 -18.93 0.28
CA LEU A 313 11.00 -18.67 0.87
C LEU A 313 11.03 -19.03 2.36
N GLU A 314 10.00 -18.62 3.12
CA GLU A 314 9.81 -18.97 4.53
C GLU A 314 9.73 -20.49 4.71
N GLU A 315 8.90 -21.17 3.90
CA GLU A 315 8.75 -22.62 3.92
C GLU A 315 10.05 -23.35 3.57
N SER A 316 10.83 -22.82 2.61
CA SER A 316 12.12 -23.40 2.20
C SER A 316 13.21 -23.28 3.25
N LEU A 317 13.07 -22.34 4.19
CA LEU A 317 14.02 -22.13 5.29
C LEU A 317 13.69 -22.97 6.53
N ARG A 318 12.47 -23.49 6.65
CA ARG A 318 12.09 -24.36 7.78
C ARG A 318 12.95 -25.64 7.80
N GLY A 319 13.52 -25.94 8.97
CA GLY A 319 14.40 -27.07 9.23
C GLY A 319 15.84 -26.91 8.72
N VAL A 320 16.18 -25.77 8.09
CA VAL A 320 17.53 -25.52 7.57
C VAL A 320 18.48 -25.22 8.73
N GLU A 321 19.64 -25.88 8.75
CA GLU A 321 20.73 -25.54 9.68
C GLU A 321 21.21 -24.12 9.44
N VAL A 322 21.51 -23.38 10.51
CA VAL A 322 21.85 -21.95 10.42
C VAL A 322 23.02 -21.65 9.46
N ASN A 323 23.99 -22.57 9.37
CA ASN A 323 25.14 -22.45 8.46
C ASN A 323 24.77 -22.59 6.97
N ASN A 324 23.62 -23.18 6.67
CA ASN A 324 23.13 -23.45 5.31
C ASN A 324 22.08 -22.44 4.84
N ILE A 325 21.65 -21.47 5.68
CA ILE A 325 20.62 -20.50 5.30
C ILE A 325 21.03 -19.73 4.03
N ASN A 326 22.25 -19.22 3.97
CA ASN A 326 22.72 -18.40 2.84
C ASN A 326 22.65 -19.16 1.51
N SER A 327 22.99 -20.47 1.50
CA SER A 327 22.96 -21.27 0.28
C SER A 327 21.51 -21.56 -0.16
N VAL A 328 20.60 -21.76 0.79
CA VAL A 328 19.18 -21.93 0.50
C VAL A 328 18.56 -20.65 -0.04
N VAL A 329 18.80 -19.49 0.58
CA VAL A 329 18.31 -18.18 0.10
C VAL A 329 18.76 -17.95 -1.33
N ARG A 330 20.07 -18.08 -1.62
CA ARG A 330 20.62 -17.90 -2.98
C ARG A 330 19.95 -18.81 -4.00
N ARG A 331 19.85 -20.10 -3.68
CA ARG A 331 19.19 -21.08 -4.56
C ARG A 331 17.75 -20.69 -4.88
N ILE A 332 16.98 -20.21 -3.90
CA ILE A 332 15.58 -19.80 -4.10
C ILE A 332 15.49 -18.53 -4.95
N PHE A 333 16.35 -17.54 -4.72
CA PHE A 333 16.42 -16.33 -5.55
C PHE A 333 16.82 -16.64 -7.00
N GLU A 334 17.80 -17.53 -7.21
CA GLU A 334 18.22 -17.99 -8.54
C GLU A 334 17.11 -18.75 -9.28
N THR A 335 16.34 -19.57 -8.54
CA THR A 335 15.27 -20.41 -9.11
C THR A 335 14.01 -19.61 -9.41
N GLU A 336 13.51 -18.84 -8.46
CA GLU A 336 12.24 -18.10 -8.57
C GLU A 336 12.40 -16.75 -9.27
N LYS A 337 13.62 -16.19 -9.31
CA LYS A 337 13.97 -14.90 -9.92
C LYS A 337 12.98 -13.79 -9.57
N PRO A 338 12.80 -13.52 -8.25
CA PRO A 338 11.76 -12.61 -7.81
C PRO A 338 12.05 -11.18 -8.26
N VAL A 339 11.00 -10.46 -8.63
CA VAL A 339 11.04 -9.02 -8.89
C VAL A 339 10.56 -8.32 -7.63
N ILE A 340 11.52 -7.81 -6.84
CA ILE A 340 11.27 -7.17 -5.55
C ILE A 340 11.70 -5.71 -5.62
N PHE A 341 10.84 -4.82 -5.12
CA PHE A 341 11.21 -3.44 -4.83
C PHE A 341 11.23 -3.24 -3.31
N GLY A 342 12.44 -3.16 -2.75
CA GLY A 342 12.62 -2.80 -1.35
C GLY A 342 13.84 -3.41 -0.67
N PHE A 343 14.21 -4.62 -1.06
CA PHE A 343 15.42 -5.29 -0.58
C PHE A 343 15.97 -6.22 -1.66
N SER A 344 17.26 -6.52 -1.59
CA SER A 344 17.97 -7.48 -2.45
C SER A 344 18.20 -8.80 -1.73
N GLU A 345 18.61 -9.84 -2.47
CA GLU A 345 19.08 -11.11 -1.89
C GLU A 345 20.12 -10.89 -0.77
N ASN A 346 21.09 -10.01 -1.00
CA ASN A 346 22.13 -9.70 -0.03
C ASN A 346 21.58 -8.97 1.21
N ASP A 347 20.60 -8.08 1.04
CA ASP A 347 19.96 -7.41 2.18
C ASP A 347 19.27 -8.43 3.10
N LEU A 348 18.57 -9.42 2.52
CA LEU A 348 17.95 -10.49 3.29
C LEU A 348 18.99 -11.35 4.01
N ILE A 349 20.06 -11.75 3.31
CA ILE A 349 21.16 -12.52 3.92
C ILE A 349 21.76 -11.72 5.08
N ASN A 350 22.08 -10.44 4.88
CA ASN A 350 22.68 -9.60 5.91
C ASN A 350 21.74 -9.43 7.13
N ALA A 351 20.44 -9.25 6.89
CA ALA A 351 19.45 -9.18 7.97
C ALA A 351 19.41 -10.49 8.78
N ILE A 352 19.38 -11.65 8.12
CA ILE A 352 19.42 -12.94 8.82
C ILE A 352 20.75 -13.10 9.57
N GLN A 353 21.88 -12.71 8.99
CA GLN A 353 23.17 -12.75 9.69
C GLN A 353 23.20 -11.84 10.92
N GLU A 354 22.52 -10.69 10.89
CA GLU A 354 22.39 -9.84 12.08
C GLU A 354 21.64 -10.56 13.21
N ILE A 355 20.57 -11.30 12.89
CA ILE A 355 19.89 -12.18 13.87
C ILE A 355 20.87 -13.22 14.42
N LEU A 356 21.57 -13.93 13.53
CA LEU A 356 22.49 -15.00 13.95
C LEU A 356 23.59 -14.46 14.86
N ASN A 357 24.05 -13.22 14.66
CA ASN A 357 25.08 -12.59 15.47
C ASN A 357 24.58 -12.04 16.82
N LYS A 358 23.27 -12.08 17.13
CA LYS A 358 22.76 -11.62 18.43
C LYS A 358 23.24 -12.56 19.55
N PRO A 359 23.64 -12.03 20.72
CA PRO A 359 24.14 -12.84 21.83
C PRO A 359 23.18 -13.97 22.24
N GLU A 360 21.88 -13.67 22.29
CA GLU A 360 20.83 -14.62 22.68
C GLU A 360 20.74 -15.82 21.71
N VAL A 361 21.07 -15.58 20.44
CA VAL A 361 21.08 -16.60 19.38
C VAL A 361 22.42 -17.35 19.38
N GLN A 362 23.55 -16.66 19.54
CA GLN A 362 24.88 -17.25 19.62
C GLN A 362 25.01 -18.28 20.77
N GLU A 363 24.31 -18.05 21.87
CA GLU A 363 24.26 -19.01 22.98
C GLU A 363 23.49 -20.32 22.68
N VAL A 364 22.75 -20.37 21.57
CA VAL A 364 21.93 -21.51 21.15
C VAL A 364 22.53 -22.27 19.96
N ILE A 365 23.36 -21.62 19.13
CA ILE A 365 23.85 -22.17 17.85
C ILE A 365 25.23 -22.81 17.89
#